data_AF-A0A3S1H3X1-F1
#
_entry.id   AF-A0A3S1H3X1-F1
#
_cell.length_a   1.000
_cell.length_b   1.000
_cell.length_c   1.000
_cell.angle_alpha   90.00
_cell.angle_beta   90.00
_cell.angle_gamma   90.00
#
_symmetry.space_group_name_H-M   'P 1'
#
loop_
_entity.id
_entity.type
_entity.pdbx_description
1 polymer ?
#
loop_
_entity_poly.entity_id
_entity_poly.type
_entity_poly.pdbx_seq_one_letter_code
_entity_poly.pdbx_strand_id
1 'polypeptide(L)'
;HRMLASLDQACGGSAQLVRLVGEAGIGKSRLVKEFVARVGDEDRFRNVAVRQAACSPLGEQSFGALDAVVRSAAGMMQNENGDEIRGKLAALLTDLGLQGEEAKRLMPLLYHVLGLGDPDATLQHVEPEQLRRQILYAVRTIIERRLALSPLLIVVEDLHWADAASLEALRFVMDRLERTRLMLLVTHRPAPDNDQLDSNRVSHTALRLSPLNNDDGRSLLAALFGESWVNSAGGLLGQILDRSGGNPLFLEEIVRGLIDRGVLMREGQRWRTVAGEVAT
;
A
#
# COMPACT_ATOMS: atom_id res chain seq x y z
N HIS A 1 10.75 13.17 -1.56
CA HIS A 1 10.39 14.59 -1.76
C HIS A 1 9.00 14.75 -2.40
N ARG A 2 8.73 14.19 -3.60
CA ARG A 2 7.41 14.36 -4.26
C ARG A 2 6.21 13.83 -3.47
N MET A 3 6.31 12.63 -2.86
CA MET A 3 5.22 12.09 -2.03
C MET A 3 4.89 12.97 -0.80
N LEU A 4 5.91 13.54 -0.16
CA LEU A 4 5.72 14.46 0.98
C LEU A 4 5.07 15.77 0.54
N ALA A 5 5.49 16.32 -0.60
CA ALA A 5 4.86 17.52 -1.16
C ALA A 5 3.38 17.28 -1.52
N SER A 6 3.02 16.10 -2.07
CA SER A 6 1.62 15.72 -2.26
C SER A 6 0.89 15.62 -0.90
N LEU A 7 1.50 15.03 0.12
CA LEU A 7 0.87 14.96 1.44
C LEU A 7 0.63 16.34 2.06
N ASP A 8 1.54 17.30 1.86
CA ASP A 8 1.34 18.70 2.27
C ASP A 8 0.10 19.31 1.58
N GLN A 9 -0.03 19.11 0.26
CA GLN A 9 -1.20 19.58 -0.50
C GLN A 9 -2.51 18.95 -0.02
N ALA A 10 -2.48 17.64 0.25
CA ALA A 10 -3.61 16.93 0.87
C ALA A 10 -3.95 17.53 2.23
N CYS A 11 -2.98 17.76 3.11
CA CYS A 11 -3.22 18.40 4.40
C CYS A 11 -3.84 19.80 4.26
N GLY A 12 -3.52 20.52 3.18
CA GLY A 12 -4.10 21.81 2.80
C GLY A 12 -5.54 21.75 2.25
N GLY A 13 -6.14 20.57 2.13
CA GLY A 13 -7.53 20.38 1.66
C GLY A 13 -7.68 20.16 0.16
N SER A 14 -6.60 19.85 -0.54
CA SER A 14 -6.62 19.45 -1.95
C SER A 14 -6.27 17.99 -2.06
N ALA A 15 -7.27 17.12 -2.27
CA ALA A 15 -7.04 15.69 -2.30
C ALA A 15 -5.98 15.31 -3.35
N GLN A 16 -5.21 14.25 -3.08
CA GLN A 16 -4.12 13.83 -3.95
C GLN A 16 -4.22 12.34 -4.27
N LEU A 17 -4.08 11.99 -5.55
CA LEU A 17 -3.79 10.62 -5.97
C LEU A 17 -2.31 10.52 -6.35
N VAL A 18 -1.57 9.70 -5.61
CA VAL A 18 -0.18 9.39 -5.89
C VAL A 18 -0.06 7.94 -6.33
N ARG A 19 0.61 7.70 -7.44
CA ARG A 19 0.77 6.37 -8.03
C ARG A 19 2.25 6.03 -8.10
N LEU A 20 2.66 4.96 -7.44
CA LEU A 20 4.00 4.40 -7.53
C LEU A 20 3.99 3.22 -8.50
N VAL A 21 4.57 3.43 -9.67
CA VAL A 21 4.52 2.50 -10.80
C VAL A 21 5.88 1.86 -10.98
N GLY A 22 5.92 0.53 -11.12
CA GLY A 22 7.16 -0.16 -11.43
C GLY A 22 7.03 -1.68 -11.34
N GLU A 23 8.02 -2.37 -11.89
CA GLU A 23 8.01 -3.84 -11.99
C GLU A 23 8.01 -4.55 -10.63
N ALA A 24 7.71 -5.85 -10.63
CA ALA A 24 7.84 -6.67 -9.43
C ALA A 24 9.30 -6.64 -8.90
N GLY A 25 9.46 -6.54 -7.58
CA GLY A 25 10.79 -6.49 -6.95
C GLY A 25 11.54 -5.15 -7.03
N ILE A 26 11.04 -4.16 -7.78
CA ILE A 26 11.70 -2.85 -7.98
C ILE A 26 11.82 -1.97 -6.71
N GLY A 27 11.25 -2.39 -5.58
CA GLY A 27 11.31 -1.65 -4.31
C GLY A 27 10.12 -0.72 -4.00
N LYS A 28 8.97 -0.87 -4.69
CA LYS A 28 7.76 -0.07 -4.42
C LYS A 28 7.35 -0.08 -2.94
N SER A 29 7.17 -1.26 -2.36
CA SER A 29 6.76 -1.43 -0.96
C SER A 29 7.78 -0.89 0.03
N ARG A 30 9.08 -1.01 -0.28
CA ARG A 30 10.13 -0.40 0.53
C ARG A 30 10.02 1.12 0.54
N LEU A 31 9.82 1.76 -0.60
CA LEU A 31 9.65 3.21 -0.69
C LEU A 31 8.38 3.69 0.03
N VAL A 32 7.28 2.93 -0.05
CA VAL A 32 6.06 3.20 0.72
C VAL A 32 6.33 3.12 2.22
N LYS A 33 7.02 2.07 2.67
CA LYS A 33 7.39 1.88 4.08
C LYS A 33 8.26 3.03 4.60
N GLU A 34 9.29 3.41 3.84
CA GLU A 34 10.16 4.55 4.16
C GLU A 34 9.39 5.88 4.18
N PHE A 35 8.45 6.07 3.25
CA PHE A 35 7.58 7.24 3.24
C PHE A 35 6.69 7.30 4.48
N VAL A 36 6.00 6.21 4.83
CA VAL A 36 5.15 6.18 6.03
C VAL A 36 5.96 6.39 7.31
N ALA A 37 7.17 5.80 7.41
CA ALA A 37 8.05 6.03 8.54
C ALA A 37 8.38 7.53 8.70
N ARG A 38 8.76 8.20 7.60
CA ARG A 38 9.02 9.66 7.62
C ARG A 38 7.79 10.49 8.00
N VAL A 39 6.60 10.08 7.55
CA VAL A 39 5.33 10.73 7.95
C VAL A 39 5.11 10.63 9.46
N GLY A 40 5.51 9.52 10.09
CA GLY A 40 5.46 9.35 11.53
C GLY A 40 6.50 10.18 12.31
N ASP A 41 7.67 10.42 11.71
CA ASP A 41 8.77 11.15 12.36
C ASP A 41 8.66 12.68 12.22
N GLU A 42 7.98 13.19 11.20
CA GLU A 42 7.87 14.63 10.94
C GLU A 42 6.69 15.28 11.70
N ASP A 43 6.99 16.21 12.62
CA ASP A 43 6.00 16.92 13.46
C ASP A 43 4.81 17.52 12.70
N ARG A 44 5.04 18.01 11.48
CA ARG A 44 3.98 18.61 10.65
C ARG A 44 2.91 17.60 10.21
N PHE A 45 3.22 16.31 10.21
CA PHE A 45 2.30 15.24 9.85
C PHE A 45 1.80 14.42 11.04
N ARG A 46 2.09 14.83 12.29
CA ARG A 46 1.70 14.10 13.51
C ARG A 46 0.20 13.77 13.63
N ASN A 47 -0.66 14.57 12.98
CA ASN A 47 -2.11 14.40 13.00
C ASN A 47 -2.63 13.59 11.78
N VAL A 48 -1.76 13.21 10.85
CA VAL A 48 -2.14 12.42 9.67
C VAL A 48 -2.43 11.00 10.11
N ALA A 49 -3.66 10.56 9.83
CA ALA A 49 -4.05 9.18 9.99
C ALA A 49 -3.51 8.35 8.84
N VAL A 50 -2.81 7.26 9.12
CA VAL A 50 -2.31 6.36 8.07
C VAL A 50 -3.09 5.05 8.10
N ARG A 51 -3.60 4.62 6.94
CA ARG A 51 -4.26 3.32 6.74
C ARG A 51 -3.54 2.60 5.62
N GLN A 52 -3.08 1.39 5.89
CA GLN A 52 -2.32 0.58 4.94
C GLN A 52 -3.10 -0.69 4.63
N ALA A 53 -3.24 -0.95 3.34
CA ALA A 53 -3.89 -2.11 2.77
C ALA A 53 -3.02 -2.66 1.64
N ALA A 54 -3.05 -3.97 1.45
CA ALA A 54 -2.42 -4.64 0.31
C ALA A 54 -3.47 -5.49 -0.39
N CYS A 55 -3.51 -5.43 -1.72
CA CYS A 55 -4.41 -6.26 -2.51
C CYS A 55 -3.86 -7.69 -2.56
N SER A 56 -4.74 -8.68 -2.36
CA SER A 56 -4.34 -10.08 -2.39
C SER A 56 -4.40 -10.63 -3.82
N PRO A 57 -3.38 -11.39 -4.28
CA PRO A 57 -3.42 -12.08 -5.57
C PRO A 57 -4.43 -13.24 -5.58
N LEU A 58 -4.94 -13.65 -4.41
CA LEU A 58 -5.90 -14.75 -4.28
C LEU A 58 -7.33 -14.35 -4.71
N GLY A 59 -7.56 -13.09 -5.12
CA GLY A 59 -8.59 -12.71 -6.11
C GLY A 59 -10.08 -13.01 -5.85
N GLU A 60 -10.48 -13.52 -4.69
CA GLU A 60 -11.79 -14.19 -4.56
C GLU A 60 -12.90 -13.37 -3.88
N GLN A 61 -12.66 -12.13 -3.46
CA GLN A 61 -13.69 -11.32 -2.80
C GLN A 61 -13.91 -9.97 -3.48
N SER A 62 -15.18 -9.65 -3.78
CA SER A 62 -15.58 -8.30 -4.15
C SER A 62 -15.23 -7.34 -3.02
N PHE A 63 -14.72 -6.16 -3.35
CA PHE A 63 -14.29 -5.14 -2.39
C PHE A 63 -13.06 -5.52 -1.53
N GLY A 64 -12.20 -6.44 -1.97
CA GLY A 64 -11.04 -6.90 -1.18
C GLY A 64 -10.06 -5.80 -0.76
N ALA A 65 -9.83 -4.77 -1.59
CA ALA A 65 -8.98 -3.65 -1.18
C ALA A 65 -9.67 -2.76 -0.12
N LEU A 66 -11.00 -2.59 -0.23
CA LEU A 66 -11.77 -1.85 0.79
C LEU A 66 -11.84 -2.63 2.10
N ASP A 67 -12.03 -3.95 2.06
CA ASP A 67 -11.96 -4.81 3.24
C ASP A 67 -10.64 -4.58 3.98
N ALA A 68 -9.51 -4.65 3.27
CA ALA A 68 -8.20 -4.41 3.86
C ALA A 68 -8.06 -3.00 4.46
N VAL A 69 -8.62 -1.96 3.82
CA VAL A 69 -8.63 -0.59 4.36
C VAL A 69 -9.50 -0.48 5.62
N VAL A 70 -10.69 -1.10 5.63
CA VAL A 70 -11.60 -1.11 6.78
C VAL A 70 -10.98 -1.87 7.95
N ARG A 71 -10.37 -3.04 7.71
CA ARG A 71 -9.61 -3.80 8.72
C ARG A 71 -8.48 -2.98 9.31
N SER A 72 -7.70 -2.29 8.47
CA SER A 72 -6.67 -1.35 8.91
C SER A 72 -7.25 -0.22 9.76
N ALA A 73 -8.42 0.31 9.39
CA ALA A 73 -9.07 1.40 10.10
C ALA A 73 -9.63 1.01 11.47
N ALA A 74 -10.14 -0.21 11.59
CA ALA A 74 -10.67 -0.78 12.82
C ALA A 74 -9.59 -1.45 13.71
N GLY A 75 -8.33 -1.48 13.27
CA GLY A 75 -7.25 -2.14 14.01
C GLY A 75 -7.46 -3.65 14.13
N MET A 76 -8.02 -4.28 13.09
CA MET A 76 -8.29 -5.71 13.08
C MET A 76 -7.02 -6.53 12.89
N MET A 77 -6.96 -7.70 13.53
CA MET A 77 -5.85 -8.64 13.44
C MET A 77 -6.22 -9.84 12.56
N GLN A 78 -5.20 -10.58 12.10
CA GLN A 78 -5.40 -11.85 11.42
C GLN A 78 -6.00 -12.87 12.42
N ASN A 79 -7.04 -13.60 12.01
CA ASN A 79 -7.75 -14.64 12.78
C ASN A 79 -8.78 -14.19 13.83
N GLU A 80 -9.31 -12.97 13.73
CA GLU A 80 -10.44 -12.56 14.58
C GLU A 80 -11.74 -13.27 14.20
N ASN A 81 -12.54 -13.61 15.21
CA ASN A 81 -13.85 -14.23 14.99
C ASN A 81 -14.92 -13.18 14.63
N GLY A 82 -16.10 -13.65 14.22
CA GLY A 82 -17.19 -12.76 13.78
C GLY A 82 -17.64 -11.76 14.85
N ASP A 83 -17.69 -12.13 16.12
CA ASP A 83 -18.10 -11.23 17.21
C ASP A 83 -17.07 -10.13 17.48
N GLU A 84 -15.79 -10.47 17.46
CA GLU A 84 -14.69 -9.51 17.60
C GLU A 84 -14.72 -8.48 16.48
N ILE A 85 -14.91 -8.93 15.23
CA ILE A 85 -15.02 -8.05 14.07
C ILE A 85 -16.22 -7.12 14.20
N ARG A 86 -17.38 -7.64 14.63
CA ARG A 86 -18.59 -6.82 14.88
C ARG A 86 -18.34 -5.74 15.93
N GLY A 87 -17.73 -6.10 17.06
CA GLY A 87 -17.40 -5.17 18.13
C GLY A 87 -16.48 -4.05 17.64
N LYS A 88 -15.46 -4.39 16.86
CA LYS A 88 -14.52 -3.40 16.28
C LYS A 88 -15.16 -2.49 15.25
N LEU A 89 -16.08 -2.98 14.42
CA LEU A 89 -16.82 -2.14 13.48
C LEU A 89 -17.76 -1.17 14.20
N ALA A 90 -18.46 -1.65 15.24
CA ALA A 90 -19.31 -0.79 16.07
C ALA A 90 -18.49 0.31 16.77
N ALA A 91 -17.31 -0.03 17.31
CA ALA A 91 -16.39 0.93 17.88
C ALA A 91 -15.89 1.95 16.85
N LEU A 92 -15.46 1.49 15.66
CA LEU A 92 -15.04 2.37 14.56
C LEU A 92 -16.13 3.37 14.17
N LEU A 93 -17.38 2.92 13.99
CA LEU A 93 -18.49 3.81 13.66
C LEU A 93 -18.75 4.82 14.79
N THR A 94 -18.68 4.38 16.04
CA THR A 94 -18.87 5.22 17.22
C THR A 94 -17.80 6.32 17.30
N ASP A 95 -16.53 5.98 17.08
CA ASP A 95 -15.40 6.91 17.06
C ASP A 95 -15.52 7.95 15.94
N LEU A 96 -16.22 7.61 14.85
CA LEU A 96 -16.53 8.51 13.74
C LEU A 96 -17.81 9.34 13.97
N GLY A 97 -18.46 9.20 15.13
CA GLY A 97 -19.72 9.86 15.46
C GLY A 97 -20.93 9.32 14.69
N LEU A 98 -20.81 8.13 14.08
CA LEU A 98 -21.90 7.44 13.38
C LEU A 98 -22.63 6.54 14.39
N GLN A 99 -23.81 6.98 14.83
CA GLN A 99 -24.59 6.32 15.89
C GLN A 99 -26.07 6.16 15.50
N GLY A 100 -26.82 5.39 16.29
CA GLY A 100 -28.26 5.20 16.10
C GLY A 100 -28.62 4.62 14.73
N GLU A 101 -29.56 5.26 14.04
CA GLU A 101 -30.04 4.80 12.73
C GLU A 101 -28.99 4.89 11.62
N GLU A 102 -28.00 5.80 11.72
CA GLU A 102 -26.90 5.84 10.74
C GLU A 102 -26.01 4.60 10.87
N ALA A 103 -25.62 4.23 12.09
CA ALA A 103 -24.80 3.04 12.33
C ALA A 103 -25.52 1.76 11.89
N LYS A 104 -26.82 1.62 12.21
CA LYS A 104 -27.65 0.47 11.81
C LYS A 104 -27.75 0.32 10.29
N ARG A 105 -27.77 1.43 9.54
CA ARG A 105 -27.80 1.40 8.06
C ARG A 105 -26.44 1.04 7.45
N LEU A 106 -25.35 1.45 8.07
CA LEU A 106 -24.00 1.22 7.55
C LEU A 106 -23.46 -0.17 7.87
N MET A 107 -23.87 -0.74 9.01
CA MET A 107 -23.33 -2.00 9.51
C MET A 107 -23.47 -3.18 8.52
N PRO A 108 -24.65 -3.44 7.91
CA PRO A 108 -24.79 -4.55 6.97
C PRO A 108 -23.95 -4.37 5.71
N LEU A 109 -23.78 -3.12 5.25
CA LEU A 109 -22.94 -2.79 4.09
C LEU A 109 -21.46 -3.08 4.39
N LEU A 110 -21.01 -2.81 5.61
CA LEU A 110 -19.67 -3.18 6.05
C LEU A 110 -19.52 -4.70 6.14
N TYR A 111 -20.48 -5.43 6.71
CA TYR A 111 -20.42 -6.89 6.73
C TYR A 111 -20.31 -7.50 5.32
N HIS A 112 -21.03 -6.93 4.35
CA HIS A 112 -20.93 -7.33 2.96
C HIS A 112 -19.52 -7.08 2.39
N VAL A 113 -18.95 -5.89 2.62
CA VAL A 113 -17.57 -5.56 2.20
C VAL A 113 -16.53 -6.48 2.84
N LEU A 114 -16.70 -6.84 4.11
CA LEU A 114 -15.79 -7.73 4.84
C LEU A 114 -16.02 -9.23 4.57
N GLY A 115 -16.96 -9.59 3.70
CA GLY A 115 -17.28 -10.98 3.38
C GLY A 115 -17.92 -11.76 4.54
N LEU A 116 -18.52 -11.08 5.53
CA LEU A 116 -19.17 -11.70 6.69
C LEU A 116 -20.63 -12.11 6.44
N GLY A 117 -21.13 -11.85 5.23
CA GLY A 117 -22.52 -12.09 4.85
C GLY A 117 -23.47 -11.02 5.38
N ASP A 118 -24.74 -11.39 5.52
CA ASP A 118 -25.83 -10.54 5.99
C ASP A 118 -26.57 -11.27 7.11
N PRO A 119 -26.03 -11.26 8.35
CA PRO A 119 -26.56 -12.05 9.46
C PRO A 119 -28.00 -11.70 9.82
N ASP A 120 -28.42 -10.45 9.56
CA ASP A 120 -29.76 -9.95 9.88
C ASP A 120 -30.70 -9.98 8.65
N ALA A 121 -30.27 -10.54 7.52
CA ALA A 121 -31.03 -10.62 6.27
C ALA A 121 -31.59 -9.25 5.79
N THR A 122 -30.85 -8.17 6.07
CA THR A 122 -31.24 -6.78 5.78
C THR A 122 -31.05 -6.40 4.30
N LEU A 123 -30.15 -7.08 3.60
CA LEU A 123 -29.78 -6.84 2.21
C LEU A 123 -30.41 -7.85 1.25
N GLN A 124 -31.08 -8.89 1.76
CA GLN A 124 -31.61 -10.02 0.97
C GLN A 124 -32.58 -9.62 -0.17
N HIS A 125 -33.26 -8.48 -0.05
CA HIS A 125 -34.22 -7.97 -1.05
C HIS A 125 -33.69 -6.76 -1.84
N VAL A 126 -32.43 -6.38 -1.63
CA VAL A 126 -31.83 -5.22 -2.30
C VAL A 126 -31.24 -5.68 -3.63
N GLU A 127 -31.69 -5.06 -4.72
CA GLU A 127 -31.13 -5.30 -6.05
C GLU A 127 -29.61 -5.05 -6.07
N PRO A 128 -28.80 -5.89 -6.77
CA PRO A 128 -27.34 -5.80 -6.75
C PRO A 128 -26.78 -4.40 -7.04
N GLU A 129 -27.35 -3.71 -8.02
CA GLU A 129 -26.90 -2.36 -8.41
C GLU A 129 -27.24 -1.30 -7.36
N GLN A 130 -28.35 -1.48 -6.66
CA GLN A 130 -28.72 -0.62 -5.55
C GLN A 130 -27.83 -0.86 -4.34
N LEU A 131 -27.53 -2.12 -4.03
CA LEU A 131 -26.59 -2.51 -2.98
C LEU A 131 -25.19 -1.92 -3.25
N ARG A 132 -24.70 -2.08 -4.49
CA ARG A 132 -23.42 -1.51 -4.93
C ARG A 132 -23.36 0.00 -4.69
N ARG A 133 -24.39 0.74 -5.10
CA ARG A 133 -24.48 2.20 -4.83
C ARG A 133 -24.49 2.51 -3.34
N GLN A 134 -25.24 1.76 -2.53
CA GLN A 134 -25.28 1.95 -1.08
C GLN A 134 -23.89 1.76 -0.46
N ILE A 135 -23.13 0.74 -0.89
CA ILE A 135 -21.75 0.50 -0.45
C ILE A 135 -20.87 1.69 -0.82
N LEU A 136 -20.93 2.19 -2.06
CA LEU A 136 -20.15 3.37 -2.48
C LEU A 136 -20.44 4.60 -1.60
N TYR A 137 -21.72 4.87 -1.30
CA TYR A 137 -22.11 5.97 -0.42
C TYR A 137 -21.69 5.74 1.03
N ALA A 138 -21.76 4.50 1.53
CA ALA A 138 -21.31 4.14 2.88
C ALA A 138 -19.82 4.37 3.05
N VAL A 139 -19.01 3.87 2.11
CA VAL A 139 -17.54 4.04 2.10
C VAL A 139 -17.18 5.52 2.07
N ARG A 140 -17.80 6.31 1.18
CA ARG A 140 -17.63 7.76 1.15
C ARG A 140 -17.97 8.39 2.51
N THR A 141 -19.12 8.07 3.08
CA THR A 141 -19.59 8.65 4.35
C THR A 141 -18.59 8.37 5.49
N ILE A 142 -18.11 7.14 5.59
CA ILE A 142 -17.13 6.73 6.61
C ILE A 142 -15.82 7.50 6.44
N ILE A 143 -15.31 7.60 5.21
CA ILE A 143 -14.07 8.34 4.91
C ILE A 143 -14.26 9.84 5.18
N GLU A 144 -15.40 10.41 4.81
CA GLU A 144 -15.75 11.81 5.05
C GLU A 144 -15.79 12.15 6.54
N ARG A 145 -16.44 11.30 7.36
CA ARG A 145 -16.41 11.42 8.83
C ARG A 145 -15.00 11.29 9.37
N ARG A 146 -14.18 10.38 8.83
CA ARG A 146 -12.77 10.24 9.25
C ARG A 146 -11.94 11.48 8.95
N LEU A 147 -12.16 12.11 7.79
CA LEU A 147 -11.46 13.32 7.34
C LEU A 147 -11.84 14.57 8.14
N ALA A 148 -13.02 14.57 8.79
CA ALA A 148 -13.42 15.63 9.71
C ALA A 148 -12.52 15.67 10.95
N LEU A 149 -12.05 14.51 11.42
CA LEU A 149 -11.18 14.40 12.60
C LEU A 149 -9.75 14.86 12.32
N SER A 150 -9.15 14.38 11.22
CA SER A 150 -7.78 14.72 10.83
C SER A 150 -7.50 14.35 9.37
N PRO A 151 -6.41 14.85 8.76
CA PRO A 151 -5.99 14.39 7.43
C PRO A 151 -5.79 12.87 7.38
N LEU A 152 -6.06 12.26 6.22
CA LEU A 152 -6.02 10.82 6.03
C LEU A 152 -5.12 10.47 4.83
N LEU A 153 -4.13 9.62 5.08
CA LEU A 153 -3.34 8.91 4.09
C LEU A 153 -3.82 7.46 4.01
N ILE A 154 -4.41 7.09 2.87
CA ILE A 154 -4.72 5.70 2.55
C ILE A 154 -3.65 5.18 1.59
N VAL A 155 -3.02 4.08 1.96
CA VAL A 155 -2.04 3.38 1.15
C VAL A 155 -2.66 2.06 0.69
N VAL A 156 -2.73 1.84 -0.62
CA VAL A 156 -3.20 0.58 -1.22
C VAL A 156 -2.09 0.00 -2.09
N GLU A 157 -1.47 -1.07 -1.61
CA GLU A 157 -0.40 -1.76 -2.32
C GLU A 157 -0.95 -2.79 -3.32
N ASP A 158 -0.20 -2.97 -4.40
CA ASP A 158 -0.43 -3.96 -5.45
C ASP A 158 -1.82 -3.88 -6.09
N LEU A 159 -2.25 -2.65 -6.40
CA LEU A 159 -3.55 -2.33 -7.00
C LEU A 159 -3.86 -3.10 -8.30
N HIS A 160 -2.85 -3.65 -8.97
CA HIS A 160 -3.04 -4.56 -10.11
C HIS A 160 -3.79 -5.86 -9.76
N TRP A 161 -3.90 -6.20 -8.48
CA TRP A 161 -4.73 -7.29 -7.97
C TRP A 161 -6.09 -6.83 -7.45
N ALA A 162 -6.40 -5.53 -7.46
CA ALA A 162 -7.66 -5.03 -6.96
C ALA A 162 -8.83 -5.47 -7.84
N ASP A 163 -9.93 -5.85 -7.21
CA ASP A 163 -11.18 -6.15 -7.91
C ASP A 163 -11.85 -4.86 -8.44
N ALA A 164 -12.70 -5.01 -9.47
CA ALA A 164 -13.36 -3.88 -10.11
C ALA A 164 -14.26 -3.07 -9.17
N ALA A 165 -14.84 -3.70 -8.14
CA ALA A 165 -15.70 -3.01 -7.18
C ALA A 165 -14.88 -2.15 -6.20
N SER A 166 -13.72 -2.63 -5.76
CA SER A 166 -12.73 -1.84 -5.01
C SER A 166 -12.24 -0.63 -5.82
N LEU A 167 -11.86 -0.84 -7.09
CA LEU A 167 -11.38 0.24 -7.95
C LEU A 167 -12.44 1.32 -8.17
N GLU A 168 -13.69 0.92 -8.41
CA GLU A 168 -14.79 1.86 -8.53
C GLU A 168 -15.00 2.66 -7.25
N ALA A 169 -14.96 2.01 -6.08
CA ALA A 169 -15.12 2.68 -4.81
C ALA A 169 -14.02 3.69 -4.50
N LEU A 170 -12.76 3.33 -4.76
CA LEU A 170 -11.63 4.24 -4.62
C LEU A 170 -11.80 5.45 -5.55
N ARG A 171 -12.15 5.23 -6.83
CA ARG A 171 -12.42 6.32 -7.78
C ARG A 171 -13.59 7.21 -7.32
N PHE A 172 -14.69 6.59 -6.89
CA PHE A 172 -15.87 7.30 -6.40
C PHE A 172 -15.55 8.20 -5.20
N VAL A 173 -14.75 7.71 -4.26
CA VAL A 173 -14.29 8.48 -3.10
C VAL A 173 -13.41 9.64 -3.55
N MET A 174 -12.41 9.40 -4.40
CA MET A 174 -11.51 10.44 -4.89
C MET A 174 -12.28 11.55 -5.62
N ASP A 175 -13.22 11.20 -6.50
CA ASP A 175 -14.05 12.15 -7.24
C ASP A 175 -14.97 12.99 -6.35
N ARG A 176 -15.47 12.41 -5.25
CA ARG A 176 -16.43 13.10 -4.35
C ARG A 176 -15.75 13.88 -3.24
N LEU A 177 -14.51 13.55 -2.91
CA LEU A 177 -13.77 14.14 -1.81
C LEU A 177 -12.57 14.97 -2.32
N GLU A 178 -12.63 15.48 -3.55
CA GLU A 178 -11.55 16.25 -4.20
C GLU A 178 -11.06 17.46 -3.37
N ARG A 179 -11.93 18.07 -2.54
CA ARG A 179 -11.64 19.25 -1.70
C ARG A 179 -11.44 18.90 -0.23
N THR A 180 -10.94 17.71 0.05
CA THR A 180 -10.75 17.21 1.41
C THR A 180 -9.29 16.92 1.70
N ARG A 181 -9.01 16.57 2.96
CA ARG A 181 -7.64 16.31 3.44
C ARG A 181 -7.19 14.86 3.22
N LEU A 182 -7.46 14.34 2.02
CA LEU A 182 -7.25 12.94 1.64
C LEU A 182 -6.07 12.80 0.69
N MET A 183 -5.14 11.89 1.02
CA MET A 183 -4.17 11.36 0.07
C MET A 183 -4.41 9.87 -0.12
N LEU A 184 -4.59 9.45 -1.37
CA LEU A 184 -4.57 8.05 -1.77
C LEU A 184 -3.22 7.77 -2.45
N LEU A 185 -2.42 6.90 -1.85
CA LEU A 185 -1.16 6.39 -2.40
C LEU A 185 -1.37 4.96 -2.85
N VAL A 186 -1.19 4.69 -4.14
CA VAL A 186 -1.32 3.34 -4.70
C VAL A 186 -0.01 2.85 -5.30
N THR A 187 0.22 1.54 -5.22
CA THR A 187 1.32 0.90 -5.96
C THR A 187 0.77 -0.05 -7.02
N HIS A 188 1.35 -0.05 -8.22
CA HIS A 188 0.95 -0.99 -9.26
C HIS A 188 2.07 -1.28 -10.26
N ARG A 189 1.89 -2.35 -11.04
CA ARG A 189 2.79 -2.67 -12.17
C ARG A 189 2.44 -1.79 -13.38
N PRO A 190 3.39 -1.52 -14.28
CA PRO A 190 3.09 -0.91 -15.56
C PRO A 190 2.02 -1.73 -16.29
N ALA A 191 0.95 -1.08 -16.76
CA ALA A 191 -0.07 -1.70 -17.57
C ALA A 191 -0.21 -0.89 -18.87
N PRO A 192 -0.35 -1.55 -20.04
CA PRO A 192 -0.37 -0.87 -21.34
C PRO A 192 -1.55 0.11 -21.49
N ASP A 193 -2.71 -0.15 -20.87
CA ASP A 193 -3.94 0.62 -21.10
C ASP A 193 -4.72 1.04 -19.84
N ASN A 194 -4.15 0.89 -18.64
CA ASN A 194 -4.99 0.89 -17.43
C ASN A 194 -4.57 1.94 -16.41
N ASP A 195 -5.09 3.15 -16.59
CA ASP A 195 -5.19 4.14 -15.53
C ASP A 195 -6.45 3.82 -14.69
N GLN A 196 -6.39 2.72 -13.94
CA GLN A 196 -7.55 2.10 -13.25
C GLN A 196 -8.23 3.02 -12.22
N LEU A 197 -7.58 4.13 -11.87
CA LEU A 197 -8.07 5.18 -10.96
C LEU A 197 -8.06 6.56 -11.63
N ASP A 198 -8.19 6.64 -12.96
CA ASP A 198 -8.27 7.93 -13.63
C ASP A 198 -9.45 8.74 -13.10
N SER A 199 -9.16 9.94 -12.63
CA SER A 199 -10.10 10.85 -11.97
C SER A 199 -9.79 12.26 -12.43
N ASN A 200 -10.62 12.84 -13.29
CA ASN A 200 -10.35 14.19 -13.81
C ASN A 200 -10.50 15.32 -12.76
N ARG A 201 -10.80 14.95 -11.51
CA ARG A 201 -11.18 15.87 -10.42
C ARG A 201 -10.08 16.10 -9.40
N VAL A 202 -9.11 15.20 -9.33
CA VAL A 202 -8.07 15.21 -8.30
C VAL A 202 -6.70 15.40 -8.94
N SER A 203 -5.78 16.05 -8.21
CA SER A 203 -4.40 16.15 -8.65
C SER A 203 -3.73 14.77 -8.66
N HIS A 204 -3.05 14.46 -9.77
CA HIS A 204 -2.36 13.19 -9.97
C HIS A 204 -0.85 13.37 -9.97
N THR A 205 -0.16 12.52 -9.20
CA THR A 205 1.29 12.40 -9.24
C THR A 205 1.68 10.96 -9.51
N ALA A 206 2.23 10.68 -10.70
CA ALA A 206 2.82 9.39 -11.02
C ALA A 206 4.33 9.41 -10.78
N LEU A 207 4.82 8.45 -10.00
CA LEU A 207 6.22 8.17 -9.73
C LEU A 207 6.55 6.83 -10.38
N ARG A 208 7.30 6.86 -11.48
CA ARG A 208 7.73 5.64 -12.18
C ARG A 208 9.13 5.27 -11.68
N LEU A 209 9.24 4.06 -11.14
CA LEU A 209 10.51 3.48 -10.71
C LEU A 209 11.16 2.78 -11.89
N SER A 210 12.38 3.21 -12.21
CA SER A 210 13.24 2.55 -13.17
C SER A 210 14.12 1.51 -12.48
N PRO A 211 14.61 0.49 -13.20
CA PRO A 211 15.70 -0.36 -12.72
C PRO A 211 16.86 0.46 -12.19
N LEU A 212 17.52 -0.05 -11.15
CA LEU A 212 18.73 0.55 -10.60
C LEU A 212 19.80 0.57 -11.70
N ASN A 213 20.44 1.71 -11.89
CA ASN A 213 21.70 1.74 -12.62
C ASN A 213 22.82 1.14 -11.75
N ASN A 214 24.00 0.96 -12.34
CA ASN A 214 25.13 0.34 -11.65
C ASN A 214 25.57 1.13 -10.39
N ASP A 215 25.47 2.45 -10.40
CA ASP A 215 25.86 3.29 -9.26
C ASP A 215 24.85 3.16 -8.10
N ASP A 216 23.56 3.13 -8.41
CA ASP A 216 22.49 2.90 -7.43
C ASP A 216 22.54 1.47 -6.86
N GLY A 217 22.79 0.48 -7.71
CA GLY A 217 23.00 -0.91 -7.29
C GLY A 217 24.25 -1.08 -6.41
N ARG A 218 25.35 -0.41 -6.76
CA ARG A 218 26.56 -0.34 -5.93
C ARG A 218 26.27 0.30 -4.59
N SER A 219 25.51 1.39 -4.56
CA SER A 219 25.13 2.09 -3.33
C SER A 219 24.25 1.23 -2.43
N LEU A 220 23.29 0.48 -3.02
CA LEU A 220 22.48 -0.49 -2.29
C LEU A 220 23.35 -1.58 -1.66
N LEU A 221 24.30 -2.13 -2.42
CA LEU A 221 25.23 -3.14 -1.92
C LEU A 221 26.17 -2.58 -0.83
N ALA A 222 26.64 -1.34 -0.97
CA ALA A 222 27.45 -0.68 0.05
C ALA A 222 26.67 -0.50 1.36
N ALA A 223 25.37 -0.19 1.28
CA ALA A 223 24.51 -0.10 2.46
C ALA A 223 24.32 -1.45 3.17
N LEU A 224 24.34 -2.57 2.42
CA LEU A 224 24.16 -3.92 2.97
C LEU A 224 25.46 -4.53 3.52
N PHE A 225 26.58 -4.32 2.81
CA PHE A 225 27.85 -5.03 3.06
C PHE A 225 28.99 -4.12 3.53
N GLY A 226 28.77 -2.80 3.50
CA GLY A 226 29.77 -1.77 3.76
C GLY A 226 30.61 -1.43 2.53
N GLU A 227 31.08 -0.18 2.48
CA GLU A 227 31.99 0.31 1.43
C GLU A 227 33.26 -0.53 1.29
N SER A 228 33.78 -1.08 2.40
CA SER A 228 34.97 -1.91 2.36
C SER A 228 34.77 -3.17 1.50
N TRP A 229 33.59 -3.79 1.58
CA TRP A 229 33.30 -4.98 0.79
C TRP A 229 33.18 -4.63 -0.69
N VAL A 230 32.40 -3.61 -1.04
CA VAL A 230 32.20 -3.16 -2.43
C VAL A 230 33.53 -2.85 -3.12
N ASN A 231 34.46 -2.20 -2.40
CA ASN A 231 35.79 -1.89 -2.93
C ASN A 231 36.70 -3.12 -3.06
N SER A 232 36.46 -4.19 -2.29
CA SER A 232 37.25 -5.43 -2.31
C SER A 232 36.65 -6.55 -3.16
N ALA A 233 35.38 -6.43 -3.57
CA ALA A 233 34.62 -7.49 -4.25
C ALA A 233 35.12 -7.80 -5.67
N GLY A 234 35.90 -6.90 -6.28
CA GLY A 234 36.48 -7.10 -7.62
C GLY A 234 35.41 -7.41 -8.67
N GLY A 235 35.66 -8.42 -9.52
CA GLY A 235 34.75 -8.83 -10.59
C GLY A 235 33.39 -9.36 -10.13
N LEU A 236 33.28 -9.80 -8.86
CA LEU A 236 32.01 -10.29 -8.30
C LEU A 236 30.95 -9.19 -8.25
N LEU A 237 31.36 -7.94 -7.96
CA LEU A 237 30.44 -6.80 -7.92
C LEU A 237 29.73 -6.60 -9.27
N GLY A 238 30.51 -6.59 -10.36
CA GLY A 238 29.97 -6.47 -11.72
C GLY A 238 29.03 -7.63 -12.06
N GLN A 239 29.42 -8.87 -11.72
CA GLN A 239 28.56 -10.04 -11.95
C GLN A 239 27.22 -9.97 -11.21
N ILE A 240 27.21 -9.48 -9.98
CA ILE A 240 25.97 -9.29 -9.21
C ILE A 240 25.09 -8.23 -9.89
N LEU A 241 25.67 -7.07 -10.25
CA LEU A 241 24.94 -5.98 -10.88
C LEU A 241 24.36 -6.41 -12.24
N ASP A 242 25.17 -7.03 -13.09
CA ASP A 242 24.77 -7.50 -14.42
C ASP A 242 23.68 -8.57 -14.33
N ARG A 243 23.85 -9.60 -13.48
CA ARG A 243 22.85 -10.66 -13.31
C ARG A 243 21.55 -10.17 -12.67
N SER A 244 21.60 -9.12 -11.85
CA SER A 244 20.39 -8.55 -11.24
C SER A 244 19.52 -7.77 -12.23
N GLY A 245 20.08 -7.33 -13.36
CA GLY A 245 19.38 -6.49 -14.33
C GLY A 245 18.83 -5.19 -13.74
N GLY A 246 19.45 -4.68 -12.67
CA GLY A 246 18.98 -3.51 -11.93
C GLY A 246 17.73 -3.74 -11.06
N ASN A 247 17.28 -5.00 -10.88
CA ASN A 247 16.17 -5.32 -9.99
C ASN A 247 16.67 -5.57 -8.55
N PRO A 248 16.28 -4.74 -7.56
CA PRO A 248 16.71 -4.90 -6.17
C PRO A 248 16.42 -6.27 -5.57
N LEU A 249 15.26 -6.88 -5.91
CA LEU A 249 14.91 -8.20 -5.39
C LEU A 249 15.87 -9.28 -5.90
N PHE A 250 16.15 -9.28 -7.21
CA PHE A 250 17.10 -10.24 -7.81
C PHE A 250 18.52 -10.02 -7.27
N LEU A 251 18.91 -8.76 -7.05
CA LEU A 251 20.18 -8.43 -6.42
C LEU A 251 20.28 -9.06 -5.02
N GLU A 252 19.24 -8.91 -4.19
CA GLU A 252 19.17 -9.54 -2.86
C GLU A 252 19.17 -11.07 -2.92
N GLU A 253 18.48 -11.68 -3.88
CA GLU A 253 18.45 -13.14 -4.08
C GLU A 253 19.81 -13.70 -4.51
N ILE A 254 20.49 -13.05 -5.46
CA ILE A 254 21.85 -13.42 -5.89
C ILE A 254 22.78 -13.40 -4.70
N VAL A 255 22.75 -12.31 -3.94
CA VAL A 255 23.56 -12.11 -2.74
C VAL A 255 23.26 -13.17 -1.68
N ARG A 256 21.98 -13.47 -1.42
CA ARG A 256 21.58 -14.53 -0.48
C ARG A 256 22.15 -15.88 -0.91
N GLY A 257 22.02 -16.23 -2.19
CA GLY A 257 22.60 -17.46 -2.73
C GLY A 257 24.13 -17.51 -2.66
N LEU A 258 24.82 -16.38 -2.71
CA LEU A 258 26.28 -16.31 -2.47
C LEU A 258 26.64 -16.55 -1.00
N ILE A 259 25.83 -16.06 -0.07
CA ILE A 259 26.00 -16.30 1.37
C ILE A 259 25.76 -17.78 1.67
N ASP A 260 24.67 -18.35 1.17
CA ASP A 260 24.29 -19.75 1.41
C ASP A 260 25.34 -20.74 0.88
N ARG A 261 26.02 -20.39 -0.22
CA ARG A 261 27.14 -21.18 -0.78
C ARG A 261 28.49 -20.92 -0.10
N GLY A 262 28.56 -20.01 0.86
CA GLY A 262 29.81 -19.63 1.54
C GLY A 262 30.76 -18.81 0.67
N VAL A 263 30.31 -18.24 -0.45
CA VAL A 263 31.12 -17.34 -1.29
C VAL A 263 31.21 -15.95 -0.64
N LEU A 264 30.14 -15.52 0.03
CA LEU A 264 30.12 -14.33 0.88
C LEU A 264 30.01 -14.74 2.35
N MET A 265 31.05 -14.45 3.12
CA MET A 265 31.10 -14.77 4.54
C MET A 265 31.25 -13.50 5.38
N ARG A 266 30.64 -13.51 6.56
CA ARG A 266 30.80 -12.46 7.56
C ARG A 266 31.95 -12.81 8.50
N GLU A 267 33.03 -12.05 8.43
CA GLU A 267 34.16 -12.08 9.36
C GLU A 267 34.00 -10.95 10.39
N GLY A 268 33.38 -11.26 11.53
CA GLY A 268 33.07 -10.28 12.57
C GLY A 268 32.06 -9.22 12.11
N GLN A 269 32.51 -7.97 11.97
CA GLN A 269 31.68 -6.85 11.46
C GLN A 269 31.87 -6.57 9.97
N ARG A 270 32.69 -7.35 9.26
CA ARG A 270 32.99 -7.14 7.84
C ARG A 270 32.54 -8.33 7.01
N TRP A 271 32.20 -8.04 5.77
CA TRP A 271 31.93 -9.05 4.76
C TRP A 271 33.16 -9.27 3.90
N ARG A 272 33.43 -10.53 3.58
CA ARG A 272 34.54 -10.93 2.73
C ARG A 272 34.05 -11.90 1.66
N THR A 273 34.58 -11.72 0.46
CA THR A 273 34.45 -12.69 -0.63
C THR A 273 35.53 -13.76 -0.46
N VAL A 274 35.11 -15.01 -0.30
CA VAL A 274 36.00 -16.18 -0.30
C VAL A 274 36.02 -16.72 -1.72
N ALA A 275 37.20 -16.91 -2.30
CA ALA A 275 37.36 -17.27 -3.71
C ALA A 275 36.56 -18.55 -4.04
N GLY A 276 35.39 -18.36 -4.65
CA GLY A 276 34.52 -19.39 -5.16
C GLY A 276 33.85 -18.84 -6.39
N GLU A 277 33.99 -19.53 -7.52
CA GLU A 277 33.32 -19.15 -8.76
C GLU A 277 31.81 -19.05 -8.53
N VAL A 278 31.21 -17.96 -9.01
CA VAL A 278 29.76 -17.92 -9.15
C VAL A 278 29.41 -18.87 -10.28
N ALA A 279 29.09 -20.12 -9.92
CA ALA A 279 28.65 -21.11 -10.90
C ALA A 279 27.61 -20.48 -11.84
N THR A 280 27.87 -20.66 -13.14
CA THR A 280 27.08 -20.21 -14.29
C THR A 280 25.60 -20.50 -14.12
#